data_AF-A0A8R1IFW2-F1
#
_entry.id   AF-A0A8R1IFW2-F1
#
_cell.length_a   1.000
_cell.length_b   1.000
_cell.length_c   1.000
_cell.angle_alpha   90.00
_cell.angle_beta   90.00
_cell.angle_gamma   90.00
#
_symmetry.space_group_name_H-M   'P 1'
#
loop_
_entity.id
_entity.type
_entity.pdbx_description
1 polymer ?
#
loop_
_entity_poly.entity_id
_entity_poly.type
_entity_poly.pdbx_seq_one_letter_code
_entity_poly.pdbx_strand_id
1 'polypeptide(L)'
;MAAIINQRVENAANGESSAKPILLHKISGHVARINDVILLSKDEGVWTASDDRSIRLYLKRDNDQFWPSIHHFMPVAPTCIFYSEETYKFVLFTV
;
A
#
# COMPACT_ATOMS: atom_id res chain seq x y z
N MET A 1 -11.44 34.35 0.78
CA MET A 1 -11.80 33.84 2.12
C MET A 1 -11.01 32.58 2.36
N ALA A 2 -10.15 32.53 3.38
CA ALA A 2 -9.34 31.36 3.73
C ALA A 2 -9.76 30.87 5.13
N ALA A 3 -9.86 29.56 5.31
CA ALA A 3 -10.22 28.97 6.59
C ALA A 3 -8.99 28.96 7.51
N ILE A 4 -9.16 29.50 8.72
CA ILE A 4 -8.17 29.44 9.80
C ILE A 4 -8.42 28.15 10.59
N ILE A 5 -7.41 27.29 10.73
CA ILE A 5 -7.47 26.07 11.54
C ILE A 5 -6.82 26.37 12.88
N ASN A 6 -7.62 26.43 13.95
CA ASN A 6 -7.10 26.51 15.31
C ASN A 6 -6.62 25.13 15.78
N GLN A 7 -5.44 25.08 16.38
CA GLN A 7 -4.86 23.87 16.94
C GLN A 7 -5.66 23.42 18.17
N ARG A 8 -6.21 22.19 18.11
CA ARG A 8 -6.99 21.60 19.20
C ARG A 8 -6.06 21.26 20.37
N VAL A 9 -6.35 21.83 21.55
CA VAL A 9 -5.64 21.54 22.80
C VAL A 9 -6.00 20.13 23.25
N GLU A 10 -5.00 19.25 23.36
CA GLU A 10 -5.14 17.90 23.87
C GLU A 10 -4.99 17.90 25.39
N ASN A 11 -6.07 17.69 26.13
CA ASN A 11 -6.01 17.35 27.57
C ASN A 11 -7.11 16.37 27.97
N ALA A 12 -6.63 15.23 28.49
CA ALA A 12 -7.22 14.29 29.46
C ALA A 12 -8.27 13.22 29.05
N ALA A 13 -7.77 11.98 29.04
CA ALA A 13 -8.12 10.85 29.94
C ALA A 13 -9.24 9.85 29.57
N ASN A 14 -8.78 8.59 29.40
CA ASN A 14 -9.37 7.30 29.78
C ASN A 14 -10.78 6.93 29.31
N GLY A 15 -10.83 6.19 28.19
CA GLY A 15 -11.95 5.36 27.76
C GLY A 15 -11.72 4.90 26.32
N GLU A 16 -11.44 3.61 26.13
CA GLU A 16 -11.10 2.95 24.85
C GLU A 16 -9.71 3.31 24.29
N SER A 17 -8.81 2.33 24.22
CA SER A 17 -7.53 2.49 23.52
C SER A 17 -7.78 2.51 22.00
N SER A 18 -8.37 3.60 21.49
CA SER A 18 -8.33 3.90 20.06
C SER A 18 -6.89 4.30 19.74
N ALA A 19 -6.02 3.32 19.54
CA ALA A 19 -4.63 3.56 19.17
C ALA A 19 -4.63 4.39 17.88
N LYS A 20 -4.09 5.62 17.97
CA LYS A 20 -3.97 6.50 16.81
C LYS A 20 -3.10 5.79 15.77
N PRO A 21 -3.56 5.63 14.52
CA PRO A 21 -2.75 4.99 13.49
C PRO A 21 -1.45 5.77 13.31
N ILE A 22 -0.33 5.06 13.36
CA ILE A 22 1.00 5.63 13.10
C ILE A 22 1.43 5.21 11.69
N LEU A 23 2.03 6.15 10.97
CA LEU A 23 2.63 5.84 9.67
C LEU A 23 3.92 5.07 9.92
N LEU A 24 3.93 3.78 9.56
CA LEU A 24 5.11 2.92 9.70
C LEU A 24 6.09 3.13 8.53
N HIS A 25 5.57 3.03 7.30
CA HIS A 25 6.38 3.07 6.09
C HIS A 25 5.72 3.92 5.01
N LYS A 26 6.55 4.58 4.19
CA LYS A 26 6.13 5.32 2.99
C LYS A 26 6.94 4.84 1.79
N ILE A 27 6.28 4.18 0.86
CA ILE A 27 6.87 3.78 -0.42
C ILE A 27 6.56 4.91 -1.43
N SER A 28 7.59 5.41 -2.11
CA SER A 28 7.48 6.48 -3.12
C SER A 28 8.11 6.04 -4.44
N GLY A 29 7.81 6.72 -5.54
CA GLY A 29 8.39 6.43 -6.87
C GLY A 29 7.49 5.64 -7.83
N HIS A 30 6.22 5.40 -7.47
CA HIS A 30 5.23 4.98 -8.47
C HIS A 30 5.04 6.09 -9.50
N VAL A 31 4.97 5.70 -10.77
CA VAL A 31 4.84 6.62 -11.91
C VAL A 31 3.38 6.91 -12.25
N ALA A 32 2.46 6.08 -11.73
CA ALA A 32 1.01 6.20 -11.92
C ALA A 32 0.26 5.87 -10.63
N ARG A 33 -1.07 6.05 -10.65
CA ARG A 33 -1.95 5.74 -9.52
C ARG A 33 -1.88 4.25 -9.19
N ILE A 34 -1.83 3.95 -7.90
CA ILE A 34 -2.00 2.60 -7.37
C ILE A 34 -3.49 2.33 -7.23
N ASN A 35 -3.94 1.22 -7.82
CA ASN A 35 -5.33 0.80 -7.83
C ASN A 35 -5.63 -0.16 -6.68
N ASP A 36 -4.68 -1.03 -6.34
CA ASP A 36 -4.86 -2.01 -5.26
C ASP A 36 -3.51 -2.45 -4.66
N VAL A 37 -3.56 -2.91 -3.41
CA VAL A 37 -2.39 -3.27 -2.59
C VAL A 37 -2.67 -4.50 -1.73
N ILE A 38 -1.73 -5.45 -1.69
CA ILE A 38 -1.77 -6.60 -0.76
C ILE A 38 -0.49 -6.62 0.06
N LEU A 39 -0.63 -6.68 1.39
CA LEU A 39 0.48 -6.90 2.32
C LEU A 39 0.75 -8.39 2.44
N LEU A 40 2.02 -8.79 2.33
CA LEU A 40 2.43 -10.17 2.56
C LEU A 40 2.50 -10.46 4.06
N SER A 41 2.13 -11.68 4.44
CA SER A 41 2.07 -12.12 5.83
C SER A 41 3.41 -12.63 6.34
N LYS A 42 4.19 -13.29 5.48
CA LYS A 42 5.48 -13.91 5.84
C LYS A 42 6.68 -12.98 5.69
N ASP A 43 6.64 -12.14 4.66
CA ASP A 43 7.71 -11.21 4.31
C ASP A 43 7.20 -9.78 4.49
N GLU A 44 8.09 -8.83 4.80
CA GLU A 44 7.79 -7.39 4.75
C GLU A 44 7.68 -6.92 3.29
N GLY A 45 6.69 -7.48 2.60
CA GLY A 45 6.45 -7.34 1.18
C GLY A 45 5.08 -6.75 0.88
N VAL A 46 4.99 -6.04 -0.24
CA VAL A 46 3.78 -5.37 -0.69
C VAL A 46 3.58 -5.61 -2.18
N TRP A 47 2.50 -6.26 -2.55
CA TRP A 47 2.03 -6.31 -3.93
C TRP A 47 1.26 -5.05 -4.26
N THR A 48 1.45 -4.53 -5.47
CA THR A 48 0.76 -3.36 -5.98
C THR A 48 0.27 -3.60 -7.40
N ALA A 49 -0.92 -3.09 -7.70
CA ALA A 49 -1.47 -2.95 -9.04
C ALA A 49 -1.62 -1.47 -9.38
N SER A 50 -1.27 -1.06 -10.60
CA SER A 50 -1.13 0.34 -10.97
C SER A 50 -1.65 0.65 -12.37
N ASP A 51 -2.04 1.91 -12.60
CA ASP A 51 -2.55 2.44 -13.88
C ASP A 51 -1.50 2.40 -15.01
N ASP A 52 -0.21 2.32 -14.68
CA ASP A 52 0.86 2.02 -15.65
C ASP A 52 0.84 0.55 -16.14
N ARG A 53 -0.20 -0.20 -15.75
CA ARG A 53 -0.45 -1.62 -16.02
C ARG A 53 0.52 -2.57 -15.33
N SER A 54 1.37 -2.08 -14.44
CA SER A 54 2.32 -2.93 -13.74
C SER A 54 1.70 -3.61 -12.52
N ILE A 55 2.08 -4.86 -12.31
CA ILE A 55 1.99 -5.57 -11.04
C ILE A 55 3.41 -5.64 -10.49
N ARG A 56 3.63 -5.05 -9.30
CA ARG A 56 4.96 -4.97 -8.68
C ARG A 56 4.95 -5.54 -7.28
N LEU A 57 6.02 -6.24 -6.94
CA LEU A 57 6.35 -6.60 -5.57
C LEU A 57 7.36 -5.60 -5.03
N TYR A 58 7.05 -5.00 -3.90
CA TYR A 58 8.00 -4.25 -3.10
C TYR A 58 8.44 -5.11 -1.94
N LEU A 59 9.73 -5.42 -1.84
CA LEU A 59 10.30 -6.11 -0.68
C LEU A 59 11.12 -5.13 0.13
N LYS A 60 10.87 -5.09 1.44
CA LYS A 60 11.70 -4.35 2.38
C LYS A 60 13.05 -5.03 2.53
N ARG A 61 14.11 -4.22 2.60
CA ARG A 61 15.48 -4.66 2.87
C ARG A 61 15.85 -4.28 4.30
N ASP A 62 17.01 -4.77 4.74
CA ASP A 62 17.56 -4.52 6.08
C ASP A 62 17.77 -3.04 6.41
N ASN A 63 17.81 -2.17 5.39
CA ASN A 63 17.93 -0.71 5.53
C ASN A 63 16.58 0.03 5.56
N ASP A 64 15.48 -0.67 5.84
CA ASP A 64 14.09 -0.18 5.79
C ASP A 64 13.63 0.37 4.43
N GLN A 65 14.42 0.17 3.37
CA GLN A 65 14.08 0.60 2.02
C GLN A 65 13.32 -0.49 1.27
N PHE A 66 12.24 -0.10 0.60
CA PHE A 66 11.50 -0.99 -0.27
C PHE A 66 12.05 -0.93 -1.70
N TRP A 67 12.39 -2.09 -2.24
CA TRP A 67 12.87 -2.23 -3.61
C TRP A 67 11.76 -2.75 -4.52
N PRO A 68 11.45 -2.05 -5.63
CA PRO A 68 10.45 -2.50 -6.58
C PRO A 68 11.00 -3.59 -7.51
N SER A 69 10.25 -4.67 -7.63
CA SER A 69 10.41 -5.69 -8.67
C SER A 69 9.13 -5.74 -9.50
N ILE A 70 9.23 -5.56 -10.82
CA ILE A 70 8.08 -5.75 -11.70
C ILE A 70 7.89 -7.26 -11.89
N HIS A 71 6.70 -7.75 -11.54
CA HIS A 71 6.32 -9.13 -11.77
C HIS A 71 5.68 -9.31 -13.15
N HIS A 72 4.76 -8.41 -13.52
CA HIS A 72 4.08 -8.49 -14.81
C HIS A 72 3.56 -7.13 -15.28
N PHE A 73 3.42 -6.97 -16.60
CA PHE A 73 2.66 -5.88 -17.21
C PHE A 73 1.38 -6.43 -17.81
N MET A 74 0.24 -5.93 -17.35
CA MET A 74 -1.07 -6.31 -17.88
C MET A 74 -1.34 -5.62 -19.23
N PRO A 75 -2.14 -6.23 -20.11
CA PRO A 75 -2.56 -5.58 -21.35
C PRO A 75 -3.44 -4.34 -21.08
N VAL A 76 -4.26 -4.40 -20.04
CA VAL A 76 -5.15 -3.33 -19.54
C VAL A 76 -4.83 -3.04 -18.07
N ALA A 77 -5.08 -1.82 -17.60
CA ALA A 77 -4.84 -1.44 -16.21
C ALA A 77 -5.68 -2.32 -15.25
N PRO A 78 -5.06 -3.02 -14.29
CA PRO A 78 -5.78 -3.81 -13.30
C PRO A 78 -6.52 -2.89 -12.32
N THR A 79 -7.76 -3.23 -11.99
CA THR A 79 -8.58 -2.49 -11.02
C THR A 79 -8.47 -3.07 -9.61
N CYS A 80 -8.34 -4.40 -9.49
CA CYS A 80 -8.04 -5.06 -8.22
C CYS A 80 -7.27 -6.37 -8.42
N ILE A 81 -6.59 -6.81 -7.37
CA ILE A 81 -5.77 -8.01 -7.33
C ILE A 81 -6.10 -8.84 -6.09
N PHE A 82 -6.04 -10.16 -6.24
CA PHE A 82 -6.07 -11.11 -5.15
C PHE A 82 -4.90 -12.05 -5.29
N TYR A 83 -4.20 -12.30 -4.18
CA TYR A 83 -3.04 -13.16 -4.13
C TYR A 83 -3.22 -14.19 -3.03
N SER A 84 -3.00 -15.47 -3.37
CA SER A 84 -2.99 -16.56 -2.40
C SER A 84 -1.54 -16.92 -2.08
N GLU A 85 -1.09 -16.65 -0.85
CA GLU A 85 0.24 -17.04 -0.35
C GLU A 85 0.41 -18.55 -0.18
N GLU A 86 -0.68 -19.31 -0.13
CA GLU A 86 -0.63 -20.78 -0.05
C GLU A 86 -0.34 -21.39 -1.44
N THR A 87 -0.98 -20.86 -2.48
CA THR A 87 -0.90 -21.43 -3.84
C THR A 87 0.01 -20.65 -4.78
N TYR A 88 0.51 -19.48 -4.36
CA TYR A 88 1.29 -18.53 -5.16
C TYR A 88 0.56 -18.08 -6.44
N LYS A 89 -0.77 -17.99 -6.38
CA LYS A 89 -1.62 -17.63 -7.53
C LYS A 89 -2.20 -16.24 -7.39
N PHE A 90 -2.32 -15.57 -8.54
CA PHE A 90 -3.03 -14.31 -8.67
C PHE A 90 -4.37 -14.48 -9.37
N VAL A 91 -5.35 -13.71 -8.91
CA VAL A 91 -6.57 -13.39 -9.67
C VAL A 91 -6.60 -11.88 -9.85
N LEU A 92 -6.79 -11.44 -11.09
CA LEU A 92 -6.74 -10.04 -11.50
C LEU A 92 -8.06 -9.66 -12.14
N PHE A 93 -8.55 -8.46 -11.84
CA PHE A 93 -9.73 -7.91 -12.48
C PHE A 93 -9.37 -6.64 -13.25
N THR A 94 -10.03 -6.46 -14.39
CA THR A 94 -9.94 -5.29 -15.27
C THR A 94 -11.37 -4.91 -15.69
N VAL A 95 -11.60 -3.64 -16.05
CA VAL A 95 -12.88 -3.18 -16.64
C VAL A 95 -12.88 -3.26 -18.16
#